data_AF-A0A944FNE9-F1
#
_entry.id   AF-A0A944FNE9-F1
#
_cell.length_a   1.000
_cell.length_b   1.000
_cell.length_c   1.000
_cell.angle_alpha   90.00
_cell.angle_beta   90.00
_cell.angle_gamma   90.00
#
_symmetry.space_group_name_H-M   'P 1'
#
loop_
_entity.id
_entity.type
_entity.pdbx_description
1 polymer ?
#
loop_
_entity_poly.entity_id
_entity_poly.type
_entity_poly.pdbx_seq_one_letter_code
_entity_poly.pdbx_strand_id
1 'polypeptide(L)'
;MNRIRITVAAACLMAVSILASGQNSRGPENGQQKESQCQKEDWKERMKVEKKTFFEQELMLSEEKAEKFWKAYDKISQKQWQANKAVMDCRRALENACKTEGADYKTLLDNLMEAEDKLSKTNSTAVEELRKRFGDEMTAKLLVAEERFRRNQIHKLNRGKGGPDVQRPQKPRN
;
A
#
# COMPACT_ATOMS: atom_id res chain seq x y z
N MET A 1 -2.76 30.64 -49.35
CA MET A 1 -4.01 29.87 -49.53
C MET A 1 -3.66 28.40 -49.68
N ASN A 2 -3.98 27.59 -48.66
CA ASN A 2 -4.70 26.31 -48.76
C ASN A 2 -4.62 25.60 -47.42
N ARG A 3 -5.79 25.48 -46.82
CA ARG A 3 -6.11 24.74 -45.59
C ARG A 3 -6.24 23.27 -45.98
N ILE A 4 -5.93 22.34 -45.09
CA ILE A 4 -6.81 21.20 -44.76
C ILE A 4 -6.45 20.74 -43.34
N ARG A 5 -7.44 20.85 -42.46
CA ARG A 5 -7.55 20.16 -41.19
C ARG A 5 -8.15 18.79 -41.49
N ILE A 6 -7.61 17.70 -40.95
CA ILE A 6 -8.39 16.48 -40.74
C ILE A 6 -8.27 16.10 -39.27
N THR A 7 -9.45 16.06 -38.68
CA THR A 7 -9.75 15.83 -37.28
C THR A 7 -10.32 14.41 -37.17
N VAL A 8 -10.13 13.80 -35.99
CA VAL A 8 -10.97 12.74 -35.37
C VAL A 8 -11.03 11.37 -36.07
N ALA A 9 -10.67 10.31 -35.35
CA ALA A 9 -11.65 9.41 -34.74
C ALA A 9 -11.00 8.13 -34.20
N ALA A 10 -11.19 7.92 -32.90
CA ALA A 10 -11.14 6.62 -32.28
C ALA A 10 -12.24 5.71 -32.86
N ALA A 11 -11.92 4.43 -33.05
CA ALA A 11 -12.94 3.39 -33.20
C ALA A 11 -12.40 2.07 -32.63
N CYS A 12 -12.78 1.79 -31.39
CA CYS A 12 -12.88 0.43 -30.88
C CYS A 12 -13.93 -0.31 -31.72
N LEU A 13 -13.55 -1.44 -32.31
CA LEU A 13 -14.51 -2.42 -32.82
C LEU A 13 -14.15 -3.79 -32.26
N MET A 14 -15.05 -4.26 -31.39
CA MET A 14 -15.11 -5.62 -30.89
C MET A 14 -15.87 -6.52 -31.87
N ALA A 15 -15.45 -7.78 -31.87
CA ALA A 15 -16.15 -9.00 -32.27
C ALA A 15 -16.27 -9.30 -33.78
N VAL A 16 -15.74 -10.47 -34.19
CA VAL A 16 -16.52 -11.59 -34.76
C VAL A 16 -15.75 -12.90 -34.51
N SER A 17 -16.49 -13.91 -34.06
CA SER A 17 -16.03 -15.27 -33.73
C SER A 17 -16.19 -16.26 -34.91
N ILE A 18 -15.66 -17.48 -34.67
CA ILE A 18 -16.03 -18.81 -35.23
C ILE A 18 -15.34 -19.18 -36.60
N LEU A 19 -14.75 -20.36 -36.90
CA LEU A 19 -14.85 -21.78 -36.45
C LEU A 19 -13.55 -22.59 -36.72
N ALA A 20 -13.52 -23.80 -36.18
CA ALA A 20 -12.43 -24.74 -35.91
C ALA A 20 -11.65 -25.38 -37.08
N SER A 21 -10.39 -25.75 -36.79
CA SER A 21 -9.74 -27.02 -37.17
C SER A 21 -8.58 -27.25 -36.21
N GLY A 22 -8.53 -28.43 -35.58
CA GLY A 22 -7.75 -28.67 -34.38
C GLY A 22 -6.27 -28.98 -34.59
N GLN A 23 -5.53 -28.86 -33.49
CA GLN A 23 -4.47 -29.78 -33.08
C GLN A 23 -4.19 -29.57 -31.59
N ASN A 24 -4.18 -30.71 -30.90
CA ASN A 24 -3.86 -30.89 -29.50
C ASN A 24 -2.44 -30.38 -29.17
N SER A 25 -2.34 -29.40 -28.29
CA SER A 25 -1.15 -29.11 -27.48
C SER A 25 -1.61 -28.40 -26.20
N ARG A 26 -2.09 -29.18 -25.23
CA ARG A 26 -2.30 -28.71 -23.86
C ARG A 26 -0.93 -28.47 -23.21
N GLY A 27 -0.43 -27.25 -23.30
CA GLY A 27 0.59 -26.74 -22.38
C GLY A 27 -0.08 -26.33 -21.05
N PRO A 28 0.55 -26.55 -19.88
CA PRO A 28 -0.01 -26.13 -18.60
C PRO A 28 0.39 -24.68 -18.31
N GLU A 29 -0.42 -23.72 -18.71
CA GLU A 29 -0.15 -22.30 -18.42
C GLU A 29 -1.37 -21.64 -17.76
N ASN A 30 -1.72 -22.09 -16.54
CA ASN A 30 -2.68 -21.37 -15.68
C ASN A 30 -2.65 -21.75 -14.18
N GLY A 31 -1.62 -22.45 -13.70
CA GLY A 31 -1.47 -22.82 -12.28
C GLY A 31 -0.79 -21.74 -11.42
N GLN A 32 0.26 -21.10 -11.94
CA GLN A 32 1.10 -20.19 -11.14
C GLN A 32 0.48 -18.81 -10.86
N GLN A 33 -0.41 -18.30 -11.73
CA GLN A 33 -1.08 -17.01 -11.49
C GLN A 33 -2.16 -17.11 -10.41
N LYS A 34 -2.88 -18.25 -10.34
CA LYS A 34 -3.96 -18.48 -9.36
C LYS A 34 -3.40 -18.72 -7.95
N GLU A 35 -2.30 -19.45 -7.83
CA GLU A 35 -1.61 -19.67 -6.56
C GLU A 35 -0.96 -18.38 -6.02
N SER A 36 -0.31 -17.58 -6.88
CA SER A 36 0.29 -16.31 -6.49
C SER A 36 -0.74 -15.27 -6.01
N GLN A 37 -1.91 -15.22 -6.63
CA GLN A 37 -3.01 -14.35 -6.19
C GLN A 37 -3.64 -14.84 -4.88
N CYS A 38 -3.90 -16.15 -4.75
CA CYS A 38 -4.42 -16.75 -3.51
C CYS A 38 -3.48 -16.50 -2.32
N GLN A 39 -2.17 -16.69 -2.49
CA GLN A 39 -1.18 -16.38 -1.45
C GLN A 39 -1.09 -14.88 -1.13
N LYS A 40 -1.34 -14.01 -2.12
CA LYS A 40 -1.36 -12.55 -1.92
C LYS A 40 -2.59 -12.07 -1.14
N GLU A 41 -3.73 -12.73 -1.31
CA GLU A 41 -4.95 -12.43 -0.58
C GLU A 41 -4.87 -12.97 0.85
N ASP A 42 -4.38 -14.20 1.01
CA ASP A 42 -4.18 -14.85 2.31
C ASP A 42 -3.25 -14.03 3.24
N TRP A 43 -2.11 -13.52 2.74
CA TRP A 43 -1.24 -12.70 3.59
C TRP A 43 -1.92 -11.39 4.05
N LYS A 44 -2.70 -10.75 3.18
CA LYS A 44 -3.38 -9.49 3.51
C LYS A 44 -4.45 -9.70 4.56
N GLU A 45 -5.22 -10.78 4.44
CA GLU A 45 -6.24 -11.15 5.41
C GLU A 45 -5.61 -11.50 6.75
N ARG A 46 -4.57 -12.31 6.77
CA ARG A 46 -3.79 -12.62 7.99
C ARG A 46 -3.26 -11.35 8.65
N MET A 47 -2.72 -10.41 7.89
CA MET A 47 -2.21 -9.14 8.42
C MET A 47 -3.32 -8.27 9.02
N LYS A 48 -4.50 -8.23 8.38
CA LYS A 48 -5.67 -7.51 8.91
C LYS A 48 -6.13 -8.11 10.23
N VAL A 49 -6.25 -9.44 10.31
CA VAL A 49 -6.64 -10.14 11.54
C VAL A 49 -5.64 -9.87 12.65
N GLU A 50 -4.34 -10.04 12.37
CA GLU A 50 -3.29 -9.80 13.37
C GLU A 50 -3.31 -8.36 13.89
N LYS A 51 -3.48 -7.37 12.99
CA LYS A 51 -3.60 -5.97 13.38
C LYS A 51 -4.82 -5.73 14.27
N LYS A 52 -5.98 -6.32 13.92
CA LYS A 52 -7.20 -6.18 14.72
C LYS A 52 -7.01 -6.72 16.13
N THR A 53 -6.52 -7.94 16.25
CA THR A 53 -6.23 -8.57 17.55
C THR A 53 -5.23 -7.75 18.36
N PHE A 54 -4.15 -7.26 17.74
CA PHE A 54 -3.16 -6.43 18.43
C PHE A 54 -3.77 -5.13 18.98
N PHE A 55 -4.65 -4.48 18.21
CA PHE A 55 -5.25 -3.21 18.60
C PHE A 55 -6.31 -3.39 19.67
N GLU A 56 -7.11 -4.46 19.59
CA GLU A 56 -8.10 -4.78 20.62
C GLU A 56 -7.43 -5.05 21.98
N GLN A 57 -6.27 -5.71 21.98
CA GLN A 57 -5.46 -5.93 23.18
C GLN A 57 -4.86 -4.63 23.74
N GLU A 58 -4.23 -3.81 22.91
CA GLU A 58 -3.55 -2.58 23.37
C GLU A 58 -4.52 -1.45 23.75
N LEU A 59 -5.70 -1.40 23.12
CA LEU A 59 -6.67 -0.33 23.31
C LEU A 59 -7.81 -0.70 24.28
N MET A 60 -7.88 -1.95 24.74
CA MET A 60 -8.94 -2.45 25.63
C MET A 60 -10.34 -2.05 25.17
N LEU A 61 -10.62 -2.24 23.88
CA LEU A 61 -11.91 -1.89 23.27
C LEU A 61 -13.00 -2.86 23.75
N SER A 62 -14.12 -2.35 24.27
CA SER A 62 -15.34 -3.15 24.43
C SER A 62 -15.95 -3.47 23.06
N GLU A 63 -16.71 -4.56 22.93
CA GLU A 63 -17.30 -4.99 21.65
C GLU A 63 -18.07 -3.87 20.93
N GLU A 64 -18.93 -3.14 21.65
CA GLU A 64 -19.69 -2.00 21.09
C GLU A 64 -18.80 -0.84 20.60
N LYS A 65 -17.66 -0.61 21.25
CA LYS A 65 -16.72 0.44 20.87
C LYS A 65 -15.82 -0.03 19.71
N ALA A 66 -15.51 -1.32 19.64
CA ALA A 66 -14.68 -1.91 18.59
C ALA A 66 -15.33 -1.75 17.21
N GLU A 67 -16.63 -2.02 17.06
CA GLU A 67 -17.30 -1.88 15.75
C GLU A 67 -17.27 -0.43 15.23
N LYS A 68 -17.63 0.53 16.10
CA LYS A 68 -17.60 1.96 15.77
C LYS A 68 -16.18 2.47 15.49
N PHE A 69 -15.19 1.90 16.18
CA PHE A 69 -13.78 2.18 16.00
C PHE A 69 -13.31 1.70 14.62
N TRP A 70 -13.44 0.41 14.32
CA TRP A 70 -12.95 -0.19 13.08
C TRP A 70 -13.56 0.47 11.84
N LYS A 71 -14.85 0.78 11.86
CA LYS A 71 -15.51 1.49 10.75
C LYS A 71 -14.92 2.88 10.47
N ALA A 72 -14.51 3.60 11.52
CA ALA A 72 -13.86 4.90 11.37
C ALA A 72 -12.42 4.74 10.90
N TYR A 73 -11.71 3.87 11.59
CA TYR A 73 -10.29 3.63 11.43
C TYR A 73 -9.96 3.12 10.03
N ASP A 74 -10.72 2.16 9.50
CA ASP A 74 -10.47 1.59 8.16
C ASP A 74 -10.56 2.65 7.07
N LYS A 75 -11.54 3.57 7.16
CA LYS A 75 -11.70 4.68 6.20
C LYS A 75 -10.51 5.64 6.26
N ILE A 76 -10.05 5.99 7.46
CA ILE A 76 -8.91 6.88 7.67
C ILE A 76 -7.62 6.22 7.17
N SER A 77 -7.40 4.97 7.59
CA SER A 77 -6.22 4.18 7.23
C SER A 77 -6.13 3.95 5.72
N GLN A 78 -7.26 3.75 5.03
CA GLN A 78 -7.30 3.64 3.57
C GLN A 78 -6.85 4.93 2.88
N LYS A 79 -7.27 6.11 3.35
CA LYS A 79 -6.82 7.40 2.80
C LYS A 79 -5.31 7.58 3.00
N GLN A 80 -4.80 7.30 4.20
CA GLN A 80 -3.36 7.38 4.49
C GLN A 80 -2.57 6.42 3.61
N TRP A 81 -3.07 5.18 3.42
CA TRP A 81 -2.45 4.21 2.53
C TRP A 81 -2.38 4.69 1.08
N GLN A 82 -3.46 5.29 0.55
CA GLN A 82 -3.48 5.83 -0.81
C GLN A 82 -2.50 7.00 -0.97
N ALA A 83 -2.45 7.92 0.01
CA ALA A 83 -1.51 9.04 -0.01
C ALA A 83 -0.05 8.55 0.06
N ASN A 84 0.24 7.59 0.94
CA ASN A 84 1.56 7.00 1.04
C ASN A 84 1.94 6.24 -0.24
N LYS A 85 1.00 5.52 -0.86
CA LYS A 85 1.22 4.85 -2.14
C LYS A 85 1.61 5.84 -3.23
N ALA A 86 0.95 7.00 -3.32
CA ALA A 86 1.31 8.04 -4.30
C ALA A 86 2.76 8.52 -4.13
N VAL A 87 3.20 8.76 -2.88
CA VAL A 87 4.61 9.11 -2.61
C VAL A 87 5.56 8.00 -3.07
N MET A 88 5.23 6.74 -2.80
CA MET A 88 6.05 5.60 -3.23
C MET A 88 6.11 5.47 -4.75
N ASP A 89 5.00 5.70 -5.44
CA ASP A 89 4.93 5.68 -6.90
C ASP A 89 5.78 6.81 -7.51
N CYS A 90 5.74 8.04 -6.95
CA CYS A 90 6.62 9.15 -7.34
C CYS A 90 8.10 8.83 -7.13
N ARG A 91 8.46 8.24 -5.98
CA ARG A 91 9.84 7.81 -5.68
C ARG A 91 10.32 6.75 -6.67
N ARG A 92 9.46 5.80 -7.04
CA ARG A 92 9.77 4.78 -8.04
C ARG A 92 9.96 5.39 -9.43
N ALA A 93 9.14 6.38 -9.80
CA ALA A 93 9.30 7.11 -11.05
C ALA A 93 10.65 7.84 -11.11
N LEU A 94 11.05 8.51 -10.03
CA LEU A 94 12.37 9.13 -9.90
C LEU A 94 13.51 8.11 -10.00
N GLU A 95 13.41 6.96 -9.32
CA GLU A 95 14.42 5.90 -9.40
C GLU A 95 14.60 5.40 -10.84
N ASN A 96 13.51 5.24 -11.58
CA ASN A 96 13.55 4.82 -12.99
C ASN A 96 14.11 5.92 -13.89
N ALA A 97 13.76 7.19 -13.63
CA ALA A 97 14.29 8.33 -14.35
C ALA A 97 15.82 8.43 -14.23
N CYS A 98 16.38 8.18 -13.04
CA CYS A 98 17.84 8.14 -12.83
C CYS A 98 18.57 7.07 -13.67
N LYS A 99 17.84 6.09 -14.21
CA LYS A 99 18.39 5.02 -15.07
C LYS A 99 18.22 5.33 -16.57
N THR A 100 17.59 6.47 -16.91
CA THR A 100 17.20 6.83 -18.29
C THR A 100 17.76 8.21 -18.65
N GLU A 101 18.25 8.38 -19.87
CA GLU A 101 18.71 9.69 -20.36
C GLU A 101 17.53 10.60 -20.73
N GLY A 102 17.69 11.92 -20.56
CA GLY A 102 16.69 12.90 -21.00
C GLY A 102 15.43 13.01 -20.12
N ALA A 103 15.43 12.46 -18.91
CA ALA A 103 14.28 12.54 -18.01
C ALA A 103 14.01 13.99 -17.54
N ASP A 104 12.73 14.35 -17.45
CA ASP A 104 12.30 15.63 -16.87
C ASP A 104 12.27 15.54 -15.33
N TYR A 105 13.45 15.69 -14.72
CA TYR A 105 13.61 15.65 -13.27
C TYR A 105 12.84 16.75 -12.55
N LYS A 106 12.65 17.92 -13.17
CA LYS A 106 11.95 19.03 -12.52
C LYS A 106 10.50 18.64 -12.24
N THR A 107 9.79 18.16 -13.25
CA THR A 107 8.39 17.73 -13.09
C THR A 107 8.27 16.55 -12.12
N LEU A 108 9.21 15.60 -12.14
CA LEU A 108 9.18 14.45 -11.21
C LEU A 108 9.41 14.86 -9.75
N LEU A 109 10.30 15.83 -9.50
CA LEU A 109 10.53 16.39 -8.17
C LEU A 109 9.33 17.22 -7.68
N ASP A 110 8.75 18.06 -8.55
CA ASP A 110 7.55 18.84 -8.25
C ASP A 110 6.38 17.89 -7.84
N ASN A 111 6.19 16.79 -8.58
CA ASN A 111 5.19 15.76 -8.26
C ASN A 111 5.46 15.05 -6.93
N LEU A 112 6.72 14.76 -6.61
CA LEU A 112 7.08 14.16 -5.32
C LEU A 112 6.74 15.11 -4.17
N MET A 113 7.10 16.38 -4.29
CA MET A 113 6.80 17.40 -3.26
C MET A 113 5.30 17.52 -3.02
N GLU A 114 4.49 17.57 -4.09
CA GLU A 114 3.03 17.63 -3.96
C GLU A 114 2.47 16.37 -3.25
N ALA A 115 2.98 15.19 -3.59
CA ALA A 115 2.56 13.94 -2.96
C ALA A 115 2.93 13.89 -1.47
N GLU A 116 4.11 14.38 -1.08
CA GLU A 116 4.55 14.46 0.31
C GLU A 116 3.71 15.45 1.13
N ASP A 117 3.42 16.63 0.58
CA ASP A 117 2.53 17.60 1.18
C ASP A 117 1.13 17.03 1.41
N LYS A 118 0.60 16.30 0.41
CA LYS A 118 -0.70 15.64 0.52
C LYS A 118 -0.70 14.55 1.58
N LEU A 119 0.38 13.77 1.69
CA LEU A 119 0.53 12.76 2.74
C LEU A 119 0.57 13.42 4.13
N SER A 120 1.36 14.48 4.29
CA SER A 120 1.46 15.24 5.53
C SER A 120 0.09 15.77 5.98
N LYS A 121 -0.64 16.45 5.08
CA LYS A 121 -2.00 16.95 5.31
C LYS A 121 -3.01 15.83 5.62
N THR A 122 -2.89 14.70 4.95
CA THR A 122 -3.75 13.52 5.20
C THR A 122 -3.50 12.96 6.60
N ASN A 123 -2.24 12.89 7.03
CA ASN A 123 -1.87 12.39 8.35
C ASN A 123 -2.31 13.34 9.48
N SER A 124 -2.13 14.65 9.34
CA SER A 124 -2.60 15.61 10.34
C SER A 124 -4.13 15.58 10.47
N THR A 125 -4.84 15.58 9.34
CA THR A 125 -6.31 15.48 9.30
C THR A 125 -6.80 14.18 9.94
N ALA A 126 -6.11 13.07 9.68
CA ALA A 126 -6.43 11.78 10.32
C ALA A 126 -6.34 11.85 11.84
N VAL A 127 -5.27 12.44 12.38
CA VAL A 127 -5.10 12.62 13.83
C VAL A 127 -6.20 13.50 14.39
N GLU A 128 -6.53 14.61 13.74
CA GLU A 128 -7.64 15.47 14.18
C GLU A 128 -9.00 14.78 14.16
N GLU A 129 -9.30 14.01 13.11
CA GLU A 129 -10.53 13.22 13.00
C GLU A 129 -10.62 12.17 14.13
N LEU A 130 -9.52 11.49 14.44
CA LEU A 130 -9.44 10.51 15.53
C LEU A 130 -9.63 11.18 16.90
N ARG A 131 -8.94 12.30 17.16
CA ARG A 131 -9.09 13.08 18.40
C ARG A 131 -10.52 13.52 18.64
N LYS A 132 -11.18 14.08 17.61
CA LYS A 132 -12.58 14.52 17.69
C LYS A 132 -13.54 13.37 18.00
N ARG A 133 -13.26 12.16 17.51
CA ARG A 133 -14.16 11.01 17.63
C ARG A 133 -13.94 10.17 18.89
N PHE A 134 -12.69 10.01 19.31
CA PHE A 134 -12.30 9.08 20.37
C PHE A 134 -11.62 9.74 21.57
N GLY A 135 -11.31 11.04 21.48
CA GLY A 135 -10.59 11.79 22.50
C GLY A 135 -9.07 11.66 22.38
N ASP A 136 -8.37 12.50 23.13
CA ASP A 136 -6.92 12.65 23.05
C ASP A 136 -6.16 11.42 23.58
N GLU A 137 -6.57 10.86 24.72
CA GLU A 137 -5.91 9.69 25.32
C GLU A 137 -5.99 8.46 24.41
N MET A 138 -7.17 8.17 23.88
CA MET A 138 -7.39 7.04 22.98
C MET A 138 -6.61 7.19 21.67
N THR A 139 -6.57 8.42 21.12
CA THR A 139 -5.81 8.69 19.90
C THR A 139 -4.32 8.52 20.14
N ALA A 140 -3.79 8.97 21.28
CA ALA A 140 -2.39 8.78 21.62
C ALA A 140 -2.03 7.29 21.74
N LYS A 141 -2.85 6.49 22.44
CA LYS A 141 -2.65 5.03 22.55
C LYS A 141 -2.68 4.35 21.19
N LEU A 142 -3.61 4.75 20.31
CA LEU A 142 -3.70 4.23 18.94
C LEU A 142 -2.43 4.49 18.14
N LEU A 143 -1.92 5.72 18.12
CA LEU A 143 -0.72 6.07 17.36
C LEU A 143 0.51 5.29 17.87
N VAL A 144 0.62 5.11 19.19
CA VAL A 144 1.68 4.27 19.78
C VAL A 144 1.52 2.80 19.38
N ALA A 145 0.30 2.27 19.41
CA ALA A 145 0.00 0.90 19.01
C ALA A 145 0.30 0.66 17.51
N GLU A 146 -0.06 1.61 16.64
CA GLU A 146 0.27 1.57 15.21
C GLU A 146 1.77 1.46 14.96
N GLU A 147 2.55 2.30 15.64
CA GLU A 147 3.99 2.32 15.47
C GLU A 147 4.65 1.06 16.06
N ARG A 148 4.16 0.54 17.19
CA ARG A 148 4.59 -0.76 17.74
C ARG A 148 4.29 -1.89 16.77
N PHE A 149 3.09 -1.93 16.21
CA PHE A 149 2.70 -2.94 15.23
C PHE A 149 3.60 -2.88 14.00
N ARG A 150 3.85 -1.67 13.44
CA ARG A 150 4.73 -1.48 12.29
C ARG A 150 6.14 -2.00 12.57
N ARG A 151 6.72 -1.68 13.72
CA ARG A 151 8.04 -2.19 14.12
C ARG A 151 8.03 -3.71 14.25
N ASN A 152 7.02 -4.30 14.87
CA ASN A 152 6.89 -5.74 15.02
C ASN A 152 6.83 -6.45 13.66
N GLN A 153 6.09 -5.90 12.70
CA GLN A 153 6.05 -6.45 11.34
C GLN A 153 7.41 -6.40 10.64
N ILE A 154 8.16 -5.29 10.77
CA ILE A 154 9.51 -5.18 10.21
C ILE A 154 10.44 -6.23 10.84
N HIS A 155 10.38 -6.43 12.16
CA HIS A 155 11.19 -7.45 12.82
C HIS A 155 10.85 -8.86 12.32
N LYS A 156 9.57 -9.18 12.12
CA LYS A 156 9.14 -10.47 11.55
C LYS A 156 9.67 -10.69 10.13
N LEU A 157 9.57 -9.67 9.27
CA LEU A 157 10.10 -9.72 7.90
C LEU A 157 11.62 -9.93 7.87
N ASN A 158 12.35 -9.28 8.78
CA ASN A 158 13.80 -9.42 8.87
C ASN A 158 14.22 -10.80 9.39
N ARG A 159 13.46 -11.41 10.31
CA ARG A 159 13.70 -12.79 10.78
C ARG A 159 13.47 -13.84 9.70
N GLY A 160 12.55 -13.61 8.76
CA GLY A 160 12.32 -14.50 7.63
C GLY A 160 13.35 -14.38 6.50
N LYS A 161 14.22 -13.36 6.53
CA LYS A 161 15.23 -13.08 5.49
C LYS A 161 16.69 -13.27 5.95
N GLY A 162 16.93 -13.70 7.18
CA GLY A 162 18.26 -13.91 7.74
C GLY A 162 18.64 -15.38 7.87
N GLY A 163 19.72 -15.77 7.19
CA GLY A 163 20.58 -16.88 7.63
C GLY A 163 21.17 -16.64 9.03
N PRO A 164 22.07 -17.51 9.51
CA PRO A 164 22.43 -17.64 10.93
C PRO A 164 22.75 -16.31 11.59
N ASP A 165 22.23 -16.16 12.81
CA ASP A 165 22.35 -15.02 13.72
C ASP A 165 23.77 -14.43 13.71
N VAL A 166 23.95 -13.30 13.03
CA VAL A 166 25.16 -12.50 13.23
C VAL A 166 24.98 -11.86 14.58
N GLN A 167 25.55 -12.51 15.61
CA GLN A 167 25.64 -12.04 16.98
C GLN A 167 25.95 -10.54 16.95
N ARG A 168 24.93 -9.72 17.25
CA ARG A 168 25.13 -8.28 17.39
C ARG A 168 26.09 -8.11 18.57
N PRO A 169 27.29 -7.52 18.39
CA PRO A 169 28.25 -7.43 19.49
C PRO A 169 27.58 -6.75 20.66
N GLN A 170 27.50 -7.45 21.79
CA GLN A 170 26.97 -6.86 23.00
C GLN A 170 27.93 -5.74 23.40
N LYS A 171 27.40 -4.52 23.48
CA LYS A 171 28.14 -3.37 24.01
C LYS A 171 28.54 -3.74 25.45
N PRO A 172 29.84 -3.73 25.82
CA PRO A 172 30.23 -3.97 27.19
C PRO A 172 29.54 -2.93 28.08
N ARG A 173 28.91 -3.44 29.12
CA ARG A 173 28.30 -2.62 30.16
C ARG A 173 29.44 -2.16 31.05
N ASN A 174 29.86 -0.91 30.88
CA ASN A 174 30.66 -0.22 31.89
C ASN A 174 29.74 0.18 33.06
#